data_AF-A0A8H6WUB4-F1
#
_entry.id   AF-A0A8H6WUB4-F1
#
_cell.length_a   1.000
_cell.length_b   1.000
_cell.length_c   1.000
_cell.angle_alpha   90.00
_cell.angle_beta   90.00
_cell.angle_gamma   90.00
#
_symmetry.space_group_name_H-M   'P 1'
#
loop_
_entity.id
_entity.type
_entity.pdbx_description
1 polymer ?
#
loop_
_entity_poly.entity_id
_entity_poly.type
_entity_poly.pdbx_seq_one_letter_code
_entity_poly.pdbx_strand_id
1 'polypeptide(L)'
;MLSTLLDPERDILLATDLPEARRILFSTISISNFMQVCPLLEQNLASSKGVRVQALAWGNAEHALALPQPLTHIVCSDLVYFPFLLAPLLRSLIQLTTASSDAHIIISYRIRSLPKESPFWSAFGLYFEFSPVLMREPNSDSTFIFVAQRREESLRWAVPESDADLLSGIGAWGTEAPKSDDTFEALLFMSLE
;
A
#
# COMPACT_ATOMS: atom_id res chain seq x y z
N MET A 1 14.52 7.14 -16.68
CA MET A 1 13.33 6.33 -17.02
C MET A 1 12.05 6.94 -16.42
N LEU A 2 12.04 7.38 -15.16
CA LEU A 2 10.93 8.21 -14.62
C LEU A 2 10.81 9.57 -15.33
N SER A 3 11.94 10.18 -15.69
CA SER A 3 12.04 11.49 -16.36
C SER A 3 11.43 11.57 -17.77
N THR A 4 11.07 10.43 -18.38
CA THR A 4 10.42 10.36 -19.71
C THR A 4 8.92 10.14 -19.61
N LEU A 5 8.40 9.80 -18.43
CA LEU A 5 6.98 9.52 -18.18
C LEU A 5 6.31 10.62 -17.36
N LEU A 6 7.06 11.29 -16.50
CA LEU A 6 6.58 12.40 -15.69
C LEU A 6 7.06 13.71 -16.31
N ASP A 7 6.14 14.64 -16.51
CA ASP A 7 6.48 16.03 -16.82
C ASP A 7 6.85 16.73 -15.51
N PRO A 8 8.12 17.06 -15.26
CA PRO A 8 8.55 17.63 -13.98
C PRO A 8 8.00 19.05 -13.71
N GLU A 9 7.40 19.72 -14.71
CA GLU A 9 6.72 21.01 -14.52
C GLU A 9 5.25 20.84 -14.13
N ARG A 10 4.66 19.68 -14.39
CA ARG A 10 3.23 19.39 -14.14
C ARG A 10 3.00 18.37 -13.04
N ASP A 11 3.86 17.37 -12.97
CA ASP A 11 3.68 16.16 -12.15
C ASP A 11 4.56 16.23 -10.90
N ILE A 12 3.98 15.97 -9.73
CA ILE A 12 4.69 15.93 -8.45
C ILE A 12 4.80 14.48 -8.00
N LEU A 13 6.03 14.00 -7.82
CA LEU A 13 6.28 12.69 -7.23
C LEU A 13 6.54 12.86 -5.72
N LEU A 14 5.67 12.25 -4.91
CA LEU A 14 5.85 12.17 -3.46
C LEU A 14 6.49 10.82 -3.12
N ALA A 15 7.78 10.83 -2.83
CA ALA A 15 8.48 9.64 -2.34
C ALA A 15 8.34 9.59 -0.82
N THR A 16 7.64 8.58 -0.33
CA THR A 16 7.38 8.41 1.10
C THR A 16 7.97 7.12 1.62
N ASP A 17 8.57 7.17 2.80
CA ASP A 17 8.92 5.97 3.57
C ASP A 17 8.55 6.19 5.05
N LEU A 18 8.56 5.10 5.81
CA LEU A 18 8.35 5.11 7.25
C LEU A 18 9.47 5.92 7.91
N PRO A 19 9.16 7.01 8.64
CA PRO A 19 10.19 7.82 9.31
C PRO A 19 11.04 6.97 10.26
N GLU A 20 10.42 5.97 10.89
CA GLU A 20 10.98 5.11 11.92
C GLU A 20 10.16 3.80 12.02
N ALA A 21 10.60 2.64 11.51
CA ALA A 21 10.00 1.36 11.94
C ALA A 21 10.38 0.98 13.39
N ARG A 22 10.97 1.92 14.14
CA ARG A 22 11.26 1.79 15.57
C ARG A 22 10.01 1.56 16.41
N ARG A 23 8.87 2.23 16.16
CA ARG A 23 7.72 2.16 17.09
C ARG A 23 6.93 0.83 17.06
N ILE A 24 6.97 0.08 15.95
CA ILE A 24 6.20 -1.18 15.82
C ILE A 24 7.03 -2.40 16.27
N LEU A 25 8.36 -2.31 16.31
CA LEU A 25 9.27 -3.43 16.61
C LEU A 25 9.76 -3.48 18.08
N PHE A 26 9.07 -2.82 19.01
CA PHE A 26 9.50 -2.68 20.41
C PHE A 26 9.24 -3.90 21.32
N SER A 27 9.57 -5.12 20.88
CA SER A 27 9.62 -6.23 21.85
C SER A 27 10.72 -7.28 21.73
N THR A 28 11.54 -7.40 20.66
CA THR A 28 12.56 -8.49 20.69
C THR A 28 13.86 -8.33 19.90
N ILE A 29 14.10 -7.25 19.12
CA ILE A 29 15.33 -7.20 18.30
C ILE A 29 16.03 -5.85 18.44
N SER A 30 17.24 -5.85 18.99
CA SER A 30 18.19 -4.72 18.88
C SER A 30 18.56 -4.54 17.41
N ILE A 31 17.85 -3.65 16.71
CA ILE A 31 18.16 -3.31 15.32
C ILE A 31 19.03 -2.04 15.32
N SER A 32 20.35 -2.24 15.39
CA SER A 32 21.36 -1.17 15.28
C SER A 32 21.53 -0.64 13.84
N ASN A 33 20.80 -1.20 12.87
CA ASN A 33 20.93 -0.86 11.44
C ASN A 33 19.64 -0.26 10.87
N PHE A 34 18.97 0.61 11.62
CA PHE A 34 17.82 1.35 11.09
C PHE A 34 18.32 2.49 10.20
N MET A 35 18.49 2.18 8.91
CA MET A 35 18.90 3.12 7.87
C MET A 35 17.91 4.29 7.81
N GLN A 36 18.44 5.51 7.78
CA GLN A 36 17.66 6.72 7.56
C GLN A 36 17.22 6.73 6.09
N VAL A 37 16.09 6.09 5.77
CA VAL A 37 15.71 5.88 4.36
C VAL A 37 15.31 7.19 3.68
N CYS A 38 14.72 8.14 4.40
CA CYS A 38 14.41 9.47 3.85
C CYS A 38 15.67 10.22 3.36
N PRO A 39 16.75 10.36 4.16
CA PRO A 39 18.02 10.90 3.67
C PRO A 39 18.60 10.17 2.45
N LEU A 40 18.47 8.84 2.38
CA LEU A 40 18.91 8.08 1.22
C LEU A 40 18.05 8.35 -0.02
N LEU A 41 16.73 8.48 0.15
CA LEU A 41 15.79 8.86 -0.92
C LEU A 41 16.09 10.27 -1.42
N GLU A 42 16.31 11.22 -0.51
CA GLU A 42 16.71 12.59 -0.85
C GLU A 42 18.01 12.59 -1.65
N GLN A 43 19.01 11.81 -1.23
CA GLN A 43 20.27 11.68 -1.95
C GLN A 43 20.08 11.08 -3.35
N ASN A 44 19.28 10.02 -3.48
CA ASN A 44 19.04 9.35 -4.75
C ASN A 44 18.20 10.19 -5.73
N LEU A 45 17.35 11.08 -5.19
CA LEU A 45 16.40 11.88 -5.96
C LEU A 45 16.83 13.34 -6.08
N ALA A 46 17.98 13.73 -5.53
CA ALA A 46 18.47 15.11 -5.52
C ALA A 46 18.58 15.75 -6.91
N SER A 47 18.83 14.95 -7.95
CA SER A 47 18.92 15.41 -9.34
C SER A 47 17.58 15.42 -10.09
N SER A 48 16.51 14.90 -9.48
CA SER A 48 15.18 14.77 -10.09
C SER A 48 14.34 16.00 -9.79
N LYS A 49 13.93 16.74 -10.83
CA LYS A 49 12.99 17.86 -10.70
C LYS A 49 11.57 17.34 -10.45
N GLY A 50 10.77 18.10 -9.70
CA GLY A 50 9.37 17.75 -9.41
C GLY A 50 9.18 16.65 -8.36
N VAL A 51 10.26 16.22 -7.68
CA VAL A 51 10.20 15.20 -6.63
C VAL A 51 10.25 15.85 -5.25
N ARG A 52 9.35 15.45 -4.36
CA ARG A 52 9.38 15.82 -2.94
C ARG A 52 9.46 14.55 -2.11
N VAL A 53 10.41 14.52 -1.18
CA VAL A 53 10.52 13.43 -0.20
C VAL A 53 9.80 13.87 1.07
N GLN A 54 8.90 13.03 1.57
CA GLN A 54 8.16 13.31 2.81
C GLN A 54 7.93 12.01 3.56
N ALA A 55 8.16 12.01 4.87
CA ALA A 55 7.92 10.84 5.68
C ALA A 55 6.41 10.57 5.85
N LEU A 56 6.00 9.32 5.63
CA LEU A 56 4.61 8.87 5.83
C LEU A 56 4.61 7.68 6.79
N ALA A 57 4.23 7.93 8.04
CA ALA A 57 4.00 6.86 8.99
C ALA A 57 2.71 6.13 8.61
N TRP A 58 2.81 4.87 8.19
CA TRP A 58 1.61 4.11 7.77
C TRP A 58 0.61 3.98 8.92
N GLY A 59 -0.66 4.06 8.57
CA GLY A 59 -1.80 4.11 9.49
C GLY A 59 -2.05 5.46 10.15
N ASN A 60 -1.16 6.45 10.02
CA ASN A 60 -1.33 7.77 10.61
C ASN A 60 -2.15 8.70 9.69
N ALA A 61 -3.37 9.04 10.13
CA ALA A 61 -4.28 9.90 9.38
C ALA A 61 -3.74 11.33 9.20
N GLU A 62 -3.07 11.90 10.21
CA GLU A 62 -2.51 13.26 10.13
C GLU A 62 -1.44 13.34 9.04
N HIS A 63 -0.58 12.33 8.94
CA HIS A 63 0.44 12.26 7.89
C HIS A 63 -0.18 12.09 6.50
N ALA A 64 -1.24 11.28 6.38
CA ALA A 64 -1.95 11.12 5.11
C ALA A 64 -2.63 12.43 4.65
N LEU A 65 -3.26 13.16 5.57
CA LEU A 65 -3.92 14.45 5.32
C LEU A 65 -2.93 15.58 5.04
N ALA A 66 -1.69 15.48 5.55
CA ALA A 66 -0.64 16.46 5.29
C ALA A 66 -0.06 16.38 3.87
N LEU A 67 -0.35 15.32 3.11
CA LEU A 67 0.10 15.21 1.72
C LEU A 67 -0.70 16.18 0.82
N PRO A 68 -0.07 16.76 -0.21
CA PRO A 68 -0.77 17.52 -1.25
C PRO A 68 -1.89 16.71 -1.89
N GLN A 69 -3.10 17.29 -1.96
CA GLN A 69 -4.28 16.69 -2.55
C GLN A 69 -4.77 17.52 -3.76
N PRO A 70 -5.49 16.92 -4.74
CA PRO A 70 -5.79 15.49 -4.83
C PRO A 70 -4.60 14.69 -5.40
N LEU A 71 -4.44 13.47 -4.91
CA LEU A 71 -3.56 12.46 -5.48
C LEU A 71 -4.24 11.83 -6.70
N THR A 72 -3.48 11.61 -7.77
CA THR A 72 -3.97 10.90 -8.95
C THR A 72 -3.54 9.44 -8.96
N HIS A 73 -2.35 9.17 -8.42
CA HIS A 73 -1.75 7.85 -8.39
C HIS A 73 -1.02 7.62 -7.05
N ILE A 74 -1.11 6.39 -6.54
CA ILE A 74 -0.38 5.90 -5.38
C ILE A 74 0.41 4.67 -5.85
N VAL A 75 1.73 4.68 -5.71
CA VAL A 75 2.57 3.58 -6.16
C VAL A 75 3.19 2.87 -4.95
N CYS A 76 2.93 1.58 -4.84
CA CYS A 76 3.48 0.70 -3.82
C CYS A 76 4.39 -0.31 -4.49
N SER A 77 5.66 -0.37 -4.08
CA SER A 77 6.61 -1.34 -4.62
C SER A 77 7.01 -2.36 -3.56
N ASP A 78 6.52 -3.60 -3.69
CA ASP A 78 6.88 -4.76 -2.85
C ASP A 78 6.74 -4.50 -1.34
N LEU A 79 5.58 -3.95 -0.92
CA LEU A 79 5.31 -3.57 0.47
C LEU A 79 4.58 -4.65 1.29
N VAL A 80 3.98 -5.64 0.62
CA VAL A 80 3.13 -6.67 1.24
C VAL A 80 3.97 -7.89 1.59
N TYR A 81 4.68 -7.85 2.71
CA TYR A 81 5.52 -8.98 3.15
C TYR A 81 5.80 -9.06 4.65
N PHE A 82 5.72 -7.94 5.39
CA PHE A 82 5.85 -7.93 6.84
C PHE A 82 4.47 -7.88 7.51
N PRO A 83 4.03 -8.94 8.23
CA PRO A 83 2.68 -9.03 8.81
C PRO A 83 2.26 -7.83 9.67
N PHE A 84 3.20 -7.30 10.47
CA PHE A 84 2.94 -6.16 11.36
C PHE A 84 2.76 -4.82 10.63
N LEU A 85 3.07 -4.74 9.34
CA LEU A 85 2.86 -3.55 8.51
C LEU A 85 1.62 -3.64 7.62
N LEU A 86 0.96 -4.79 7.54
CA LEU A 86 -0.15 -5.01 6.62
C LEU A 86 -1.36 -4.13 6.95
N ALA A 87 -1.78 -4.11 8.23
CA ALA A 87 -2.90 -3.28 8.67
C ALA A 87 -2.58 -1.77 8.57
N PRO A 88 -1.42 -1.26 9.05
CA PRO A 88 -1.03 0.13 8.83
C PRO A 88 -1.00 0.52 7.35
N LEU A 89 -0.47 -0.33 6.47
CA LEU A 89 -0.43 -0.10 5.03
C LEU A 89 -1.85 0.02 4.47
N LEU A 90 -2.72 -0.97 4.73
CA LEU A 90 -4.11 -0.96 4.27
C LEU A 90 -4.85 0.29 4.76
N ARG A 91 -4.66 0.65 6.03
CA ARG A 91 -5.23 1.85 6.64
C ARG A 91 -4.78 3.12 5.93
N SER A 92 -3.50 3.24 5.59
CA SER A 92 -2.99 4.38 4.81
C SER A 92 -3.59 4.44 3.41
N LEU A 93 -3.67 3.32 2.70
CA LEU A 93 -4.30 3.30 1.38
C LEU A 93 -5.77 3.74 1.46
N ILE A 94 -6.48 3.30 2.49
CA ILE A 94 -7.86 3.73 2.76
C ILE A 94 -7.92 5.24 3.02
N GLN A 95 -7.08 5.78 3.90
CA GLN A 95 -7.05 7.21 4.23
C GLN A 95 -6.71 8.09 3.02
N LEU A 96 -5.68 7.72 2.25
CA LEU A 96 -5.24 8.46 1.06
C LEU A 96 -6.32 8.48 -0.01
N THR A 97 -6.99 7.35 -0.25
CA THR A 97 -8.09 7.27 -1.22
C THR A 97 -9.40 7.83 -0.71
N THR A 98 -9.59 8.01 0.60
CA THR A 98 -10.70 8.81 1.11
C THR A 98 -10.50 10.30 0.81
N ALA A 99 -9.27 10.82 0.90
CA ALA A 99 -8.95 12.19 0.53
C ALA A 99 -8.89 12.41 -0.99
N SER A 100 -8.66 11.33 -1.75
CA SER A 100 -8.56 11.32 -3.22
C SER A 100 -9.25 10.08 -3.80
N SER A 101 -10.57 10.10 -3.90
CA SER A 101 -11.39 8.95 -4.32
C SER A 101 -11.06 8.41 -5.70
N ASP A 102 -10.62 9.29 -6.60
CA ASP A 102 -10.33 8.95 -8.00
C ASP A 102 -8.88 8.50 -8.20
N ALA A 103 -8.09 8.42 -7.11
CA ALA A 103 -6.71 8.00 -7.16
C ALA A 103 -6.59 6.51 -7.52
N HIS A 104 -5.70 6.20 -8.45
CA HIS A 104 -5.37 4.82 -8.79
C HIS A 104 -4.21 4.32 -7.94
N ILE A 105 -4.34 3.13 -7.36
CA ILE A 105 -3.27 2.47 -6.65
C ILE A 105 -2.60 1.47 -7.60
N ILE A 106 -1.28 1.57 -7.75
CA ILE A 106 -0.45 0.64 -8.50
C ILE A 106 0.41 -0.11 -7.51
N ILE A 107 0.19 -1.42 -7.35
CA ILE A 107 0.92 -2.25 -6.40
C ILE A 107 1.75 -3.27 -7.18
N SER A 108 3.07 -3.16 -7.12
CA SER A 108 3.93 -4.28 -7.48
C SER A 108 4.07 -5.21 -6.29
N TYR A 109 3.95 -6.50 -6.54
CA TYR A 109 3.89 -7.52 -5.50
C TYR A 109 4.65 -8.76 -5.94
N ARG A 110 5.49 -9.26 -5.06
CA ARG A 110 6.15 -10.56 -5.17
C ARG A 110 5.74 -11.42 -4.00
N ILE A 111 5.27 -12.64 -4.29
CA ILE A 111 4.93 -13.61 -3.25
C ILE A 111 6.20 -14.02 -2.51
N ARG A 112 6.26 -13.83 -1.19
CA ARG A 112 7.34 -14.36 -0.34
C ARG A 112 6.83 -15.42 0.63
N SER A 113 5.63 -15.20 1.19
CA SER A 113 4.94 -16.14 2.04
C SER A 113 3.44 -15.90 1.97
N LEU A 114 2.77 -16.63 1.08
CA LEU A 114 1.33 -16.49 0.85
C LEU A 114 0.49 -16.52 2.15
N PRO A 115 0.70 -17.44 3.12
CA PRO A 115 -0.08 -17.45 4.36
C PRO A 115 0.09 -16.21 5.24
N LYS A 116 1.21 -15.50 5.12
CA LYS A 116 1.47 -14.26 5.86
C LYS A 116 0.88 -13.05 5.16
N GLU A 117 0.70 -13.13 3.85
CA GLU A 117 0.33 -12.02 2.98
C GLU A 117 -1.16 -12.05 2.61
N SER A 118 -1.79 -13.22 2.60
CA SER A 118 -3.21 -13.38 2.26
C SER A 118 -4.16 -12.52 3.11
N PRO A 119 -3.95 -12.30 4.44
CA PRO A 119 -4.85 -11.44 5.20
C PRO A 119 -4.90 -10.01 4.67
N PHE A 120 -3.79 -9.50 4.12
CA PHE A 120 -3.79 -8.19 3.47
C PHE A 120 -4.67 -8.21 2.23
N TRP A 121 -4.48 -9.19 1.34
CA TRP A 121 -5.21 -9.26 0.07
C TRP A 121 -6.71 -9.49 0.26
N SER A 122 -7.08 -10.38 1.19
CA SER A 122 -8.48 -10.64 1.52
C SER A 122 -9.17 -9.41 2.11
N ALA A 123 -8.47 -8.61 2.93
CA ALA A 123 -9.03 -7.37 3.45
C ALA A 123 -9.01 -6.25 2.40
N PHE A 124 -7.96 -6.17 1.59
CA PHE A 124 -7.80 -5.19 0.52
C PHE A 124 -8.93 -5.28 -0.51
N GLY A 125 -9.29 -6.49 -0.95
CA GLY A 125 -10.38 -6.71 -1.91
C GLY A 125 -11.76 -6.26 -1.44
N LEU A 126 -11.98 -6.16 -0.12
CA LEU A 126 -13.20 -5.60 0.43
C LEU A 126 -13.31 -4.10 0.13
N TYR A 127 -12.22 -3.35 0.29
CA TYR A 127 -12.21 -1.88 0.13
C TYR A 127 -11.91 -1.45 -1.31
N PHE A 128 -11.16 -2.26 -2.05
CA PHE A 128 -10.66 -1.90 -3.37
C PHE A 128 -11.08 -2.93 -4.41
N GLU A 129 -11.48 -2.45 -5.58
CA GLU A 129 -11.52 -3.29 -6.77
C GLU A 129 -10.13 -3.27 -7.40
N PHE A 130 -9.61 -4.42 -7.77
CA PHE A 130 -8.26 -4.53 -8.33
C PHE A 130 -8.15 -5.65 -9.35
N SER A 131 -7.24 -5.47 -10.31
CA SER A 131 -6.97 -6.44 -11.35
C SER A 131 -5.48 -6.48 -11.70
N PRO A 132 -4.94 -7.63 -12.14
CA PRO A 132 -3.56 -7.72 -12.59
C PRO A 132 -3.44 -7.11 -13.98
N VAL A 133 -2.43 -6.25 -14.18
CA VAL A 133 -2.09 -5.67 -15.49
C VAL A 133 -0.87 -6.34 -16.08
N LEU A 134 0.05 -6.80 -15.24
CA LEU A 134 1.23 -7.53 -15.66
C LEU A 134 1.51 -8.67 -14.70
N MET A 135 1.77 -9.83 -15.28
CA MET A 135 2.26 -11.01 -14.58
C MET A 135 3.55 -11.40 -15.26
N ARG A 136 4.64 -11.37 -14.51
CA ARG A 136 5.92 -11.88 -15.00
C ARG A 136 6.22 -13.15 -14.24
N GLU A 137 6.42 -14.24 -14.98
CA GLU A 137 6.99 -15.47 -14.46
C GLU A 137 8.46 -15.54 -14.87
N PRO A 138 9.41 -15.21 -13.99
CA PRO A 138 10.81 -15.46 -14.23
C PRO A 138 11.19 -16.70 -13.43
N ASN A 139 10.86 -17.89 -13.94
CA ASN A 139 11.42 -19.19 -13.53
C ASN A 139 11.37 -19.62 -12.04
N SER A 140 10.68 -18.90 -11.13
CA SER A 140 10.30 -19.36 -9.77
C SER A 140 9.61 -18.29 -8.89
N ASP A 141 9.64 -17.00 -9.28
CA ASP A 141 9.17 -15.88 -8.46
C ASP A 141 8.11 -15.04 -9.18
N SER A 142 6.85 -15.48 -9.17
CA SER A 142 5.75 -14.75 -9.82
C SER A 142 5.65 -13.33 -9.25
N THR A 143 5.80 -12.35 -10.13
CA THR A 143 5.66 -10.93 -9.82
C THR A 143 4.43 -10.38 -10.50
N PHE A 144 3.59 -9.72 -9.72
CA PHE A 144 2.32 -9.15 -10.13
C PHE A 144 2.42 -7.63 -10.09
N ILE A 145 1.75 -6.98 -11.03
CA ILE A 145 1.42 -5.56 -10.95
C ILE A 145 -0.10 -5.46 -10.95
N PHE A 146 -0.65 -5.00 -9.84
CA PHE A 146 -2.08 -4.72 -9.71
C PHE A 146 -2.35 -3.24 -9.91
N VAL A 147 -3.46 -2.95 -10.58
CA VAL A 147 -4.08 -1.63 -10.56
C VAL A 147 -5.37 -1.75 -9.77
N ALA A 148 -5.56 -0.86 -8.81
CA ALA A 148 -6.70 -0.86 -7.93
C ALA A 148 -7.32 0.54 -7.82
N GLN A 149 -8.62 0.56 -7.54
CA GLN A 149 -9.38 1.77 -7.24
C GLN A 149 -10.26 1.53 -6.02
N ARG A 150 -10.57 2.60 -5.31
CA ARG A 150 -11.45 2.52 -4.15
C ARG A 150 -12.88 2.21 -4.60
N ARG A 151 -13.51 1.20 -3.99
CA ARG A 151 -14.94 0.92 -4.24
C ARG A 151 -15.78 2.08 -3.71
N GLU A 152 -16.72 2.60 -4.50
CA GLU A 152 -17.55 3.75 -4.12
C GLU A 152 -18.28 3.50 -2.79
N GLU A 153 -18.88 2.31 -2.65
CA GLU A 153 -19.63 1.92 -1.46
C GLU A 153 -18.76 1.85 -0.19
N SER A 154 -17.45 1.68 -0.35
CA SER A 154 -16.50 1.52 0.75
C SER A 154 -15.98 2.84 1.33
N LEU A 155 -16.26 3.98 0.67
CA LEU A 155 -15.91 5.30 1.17
C LEU A 155 -16.66 5.67 2.46
N ARG A 156 -17.85 5.10 2.64
CA ARG A 156 -18.73 5.34 3.80
C ARG A 156 -18.59 4.33 4.93
N TRP A 157 -17.76 3.30 4.77
CA TRP A 157 -17.60 2.29 5.82
C TRP A 157 -16.73 2.81 6.95
N ALA A 158 -17.08 2.40 8.17
CA ALA A 158 -16.23 2.61 9.32
C ALA A 158 -14.98 1.73 9.18
N VAL A 159 -13.81 2.34 9.39
CA VAL A 159 -12.52 1.63 9.37
C VAL A 159 -12.13 1.35 10.82
N PRO A 160 -12.07 0.09 11.27
CA PRO A 160 -11.78 -0.24 12.67
C PRO A 160 -10.41 0.27 13.11
N GLU A 161 -10.28 0.81 14.33
CA GLU A 161 -8.98 1.23 14.88
C GLU A 161 -8.04 0.05 15.16
N SER A 162 -8.61 -1.11 15.50
CA SER A 162 -7.86 -2.35 15.72
C SER A 162 -7.34 -2.90 14.39
N ASP A 163 -6.05 -3.20 14.34
CA ASP A 163 -5.40 -3.80 13.19
C ASP A 163 -5.89 -5.23 12.90
N ALA A 164 -6.21 -5.98 13.95
CA ALA A 164 -6.77 -7.33 13.82
C ALA A 164 -8.18 -7.28 13.21
N ASP A 165 -9.00 -6.31 13.64
CA ASP A 165 -10.37 -6.16 13.15
C ASP A 165 -10.37 -5.68 11.70
N LEU A 166 -9.47 -4.75 11.35
CA LEU A 166 -9.29 -4.26 9.99
C LEU A 166 -8.91 -5.40 9.02
N LEU A 167 -7.92 -6.23 9.38
CA LEU A 167 -7.52 -7.37 8.55
C LEU A 167 -8.55 -8.51 8.54
N SER A 168 -9.44 -8.54 9.51
CA SER A 168 -10.57 -9.49 9.55
C SER A 168 -11.82 -8.98 8.82
N GLY A 169 -11.74 -7.81 8.16
CA GLY A 169 -12.83 -7.22 7.38
C GLY A 169 -14.00 -6.69 8.20
N ILE A 170 -13.83 -6.51 9.52
CA ILE A 170 -14.85 -5.88 10.37
C ILE A 170 -15.08 -4.43 9.89
N GLY A 171 -16.32 -3.96 9.93
CA GLY A 171 -16.73 -2.64 9.44
C GLY A 171 -17.02 -2.59 7.94
N ALA A 172 -16.42 -3.48 7.13
CA ALA A 172 -16.71 -3.55 5.70
C ALA A 172 -18.19 -3.92 5.47
N TRP A 173 -18.79 -3.40 4.38
CA TRP A 173 -20.24 -3.45 4.12
C TRP A 173 -21.12 -2.88 5.25
N GLY A 174 -20.55 -2.11 6.18
CA GLY A 174 -21.28 -1.54 7.31
C GLY A 174 -21.71 -2.56 8.37
N THR A 175 -21.03 -3.70 8.47
CA THR A 175 -21.34 -4.72 9.50
C THR A 175 -20.14 -5.05 10.37
N GLU A 176 -20.39 -5.34 11.63
CA GLU A 176 -19.38 -5.74 12.63
C GLU A 176 -18.93 -7.21 12.50
N ALA A 177 -19.49 -7.96 11.53
CA ALA A 177 -19.11 -9.35 11.31
C ALA A 177 -17.78 -9.45 10.52
N PRO A 178 -16.89 -10.39 10.87
CA PRO A 178 -15.71 -10.68 10.06
C PRO A 178 -16.09 -11.12 8.65
N LYS A 179 -15.27 -10.74 7.67
CA LYS A 179 -15.46 -11.07 6.26
C LYS A 179 -14.14 -10.94 5.49
N SER A 180 -14.10 -11.57 4.33
CA SER A 180 -12.92 -11.64 3.46
C SER A 180 -13.36 -11.60 2.01
N ASP A 181 -12.52 -11.04 1.16
CA ASP A 181 -12.62 -11.12 -0.29
C ASP A 181 -11.71 -12.24 -0.81
N ASP A 182 -12.11 -12.93 -1.88
CA ASP A 182 -11.40 -14.06 -2.49
C ASP A 182 -10.84 -13.73 -3.89
N THR A 183 -10.89 -12.47 -4.32
CA THR A 183 -10.43 -12.03 -5.65
C THR A 183 -8.97 -12.41 -5.87
N PHE A 184 -8.12 -12.21 -4.88
CA PHE A 184 -6.68 -12.50 -5.02
C PHE A 184 -6.42 -13.99 -5.19
N GLU A 185 -7.07 -14.83 -4.39
CA GLU A 185 -7.00 -16.28 -4.50
C GLU A 185 -7.49 -16.75 -5.87
N ALA A 186 -8.62 -16.22 -6.36
CA ALA A 186 -9.12 -16.51 -7.69
C ALA A 186 -8.12 -16.14 -8.79
N LEU A 187 -7.47 -14.97 -8.68
CA LEU A 187 -6.42 -14.53 -9.60
C LEU A 187 -5.19 -15.44 -9.56
N LEU A 188 -4.78 -15.90 -8.36
CA LEU A 188 -3.70 -16.87 -8.22
C LEU A 188 -4.05 -18.20 -8.88
N PHE A 189 -5.26 -18.72 -8.69
CA PHE A 189 -5.70 -19.96 -9.35
C PHE A 189 -5.68 -19.83 -10.88
N MET A 190 -6.19 -18.73 -11.43
CA MET A 190 -6.16 -18.49 -12.88
C MET A 190 -4.75 -18.29 -13.45
N SER A 191 -3.78 -17.90 -12.62
CA SER A 191 -2.38 -17.75 -13.03
C SER A 191 -1.60 -19.07 -13.11
N LEU A 192 -2.13 -20.15 -12.52
CA LEU A 192 -1.47 -21.46 -12.45
C LEU A 192 -1.90 -22.42 -13.58
N GLU A 193 -2.76 -21.98 -14.49
CA GLU A 193 -3.19 -22.71 -15.70
C GLU A 193 -2.38 -22.30 -16.94
#